data_AF-A0A4Z0AJZ9-F1
#
_entry.id   AF-A0A4Z0AJZ9-F1
#
_cell.length_a   1.000
_cell.length_b   1.000
_cell.length_c   1.000
_cell.angle_alpha   90.00
_cell.angle_beta   90.00
_cell.angle_gamma   90.00
#
_symmetry.space_group_name_H-M   'P 1'
#
loop_
_entity.id
_entity.type
_entity.pdbx_description
1 polymer ?
#
loop_
_entity_poly.entity_id
_entity_poly.type
_entity_poly.pdbx_seq_one_letter_code
_entity_poly.pdbx_strand_id
1 'polypeptide(L)'
;MTPGLHDLVSGATTHLPLSKGIVLRMLNAGAQRGLALQINREALQARQVQRALERRFEQALAYDGCFVFSTADDALVLWHNIDPAGTAPEGVLDRLLSLAGLDHG
;
A
#
# COMPACT_ATOMS: atom_id res chain seq x y z
N MET A 1 -17.72 -15.32 3.15
CA MET A 1 -16.98 -14.69 2.05
C MET A 1 -15.95 -13.80 2.69
N THR A 2 -14.66 -14.03 2.47
CA THR A 2 -13.62 -13.10 2.94
C THR A 2 -13.75 -11.84 2.07
N PRO A 3 -13.84 -10.64 2.67
CA PRO A 3 -13.96 -9.41 1.89
C PRO A 3 -12.78 -9.30 0.92
N GLY A 4 -13.04 -8.82 -0.29
CA GLY A 4 -12.05 -8.67 -1.36
C GLY A 4 -11.64 -7.21 -1.58
N LEU A 5 -10.74 -6.98 -2.55
CA LEU A 5 -10.32 -5.64 -2.95
C LEU A 5 -11.50 -4.76 -3.40
N HIS A 6 -12.48 -5.35 -4.10
CA HIS A 6 -13.70 -4.67 -4.52
C HIS A 6 -14.54 -4.19 -3.32
N ASP A 7 -14.62 -4.96 -2.24
CA ASP A 7 -15.34 -4.57 -1.03
C ASP A 7 -14.64 -3.39 -0.33
N LEU A 8 -13.31 -3.36 -0.40
CA LEU A 8 -12.51 -2.27 0.15
C LEU A 8 -12.71 -0.97 -0.66
N VAL A 9 -12.69 -1.06 -1.99
CA VAL A 9 -12.85 0.09 -2.89
C VAL A 9 -14.29 0.62 -2.87
N SER A 10 -15.29 -0.27 -2.79
CA SER A 10 -16.70 0.12 -2.66
C SER A 10 -17.02 0.74 -1.29
N GLY A 11 -16.16 0.53 -0.28
CA GLY A 11 -16.37 0.99 1.09
C GLY A 11 -17.23 0.03 1.93
N ALA A 12 -17.52 -1.16 1.41
CA ALA A 12 -18.17 -2.23 2.18
C ALA A 12 -17.26 -2.78 3.29
N THR A 13 -15.93 -2.66 3.14
CA THR A 13 -14.95 -2.83 4.22
C THR A 13 -13.97 -1.66 4.25
N THR A 14 -13.36 -1.41 5.41
CA THR A 14 -12.32 -0.40 5.61
C THR A 14 -10.91 -0.98 5.60
N HIS A 15 -10.78 -2.30 5.81
CA HIS A 15 -9.51 -3.02 5.89
C HIS A 15 -9.62 -4.41 5.23
N LEU A 16 -8.55 -4.82 4.57
CA LEU A 16 -8.36 -6.12 3.96
C LEU A 16 -7.02 -6.71 4.45
N PRO A 17 -7.03 -7.69 5.37
CA PRO A 17 -5.81 -8.35 5.81
C PRO A 17 -5.21 -9.19 4.67
N LEU A 18 -3.92 -9.00 4.38
CA LEU A 18 -3.19 -9.77 3.37
C LEU A 18 -2.40 -10.92 4.01
N SER A 19 -1.77 -10.64 5.16
CA SER A 19 -1.07 -11.63 5.98
C SER A 19 -0.93 -11.11 7.42
N LYS A 20 -0.29 -11.87 8.32
CA LYS A 20 -0.12 -11.47 9.72
C LYS A 20 0.69 -10.16 9.80
N GLY A 21 0.04 -9.08 10.27
CA GLY A 21 0.64 -7.76 10.41
C GLY A 21 0.76 -6.96 9.10
N ILE A 22 0.17 -7.44 7.99
CA ILE A 22 0.12 -6.73 6.71
C ILE A 22 -1.33 -6.55 6.29
N VAL A 23 -1.74 -5.29 6.13
CA VAL A 23 -3.14 -4.92 5.86
C VAL A 23 -3.19 -3.91 4.73
N LEU A 24 -4.10 -4.13 3.79
CA LEU A 24 -4.51 -3.14 2.81
C LEU A 24 -5.71 -2.36 3.35
N ARG A 25 -5.73 -1.05 3.19
CA ARG A 25 -6.85 -0.21 3.66
C ARG A 25 -7.10 0.96 2.74
N MET A 26 -8.32 1.50 2.78
CA MET A 26 -8.58 2.81 2.20
C MET A 26 -8.04 3.89 3.14
N LEU A 27 -7.31 4.84 2.58
CA LEU A 27 -6.83 6.01 3.31
C LEU A 27 -6.99 7.25 2.44
N ASN A 28 -7.60 8.29 3.00
CA ASN A 28 -7.76 9.57 2.33
C ASN A 28 -6.61 10.50 2.73
N ALA A 29 -5.94 11.07 1.73
CA ALA A 29 -4.98 12.15 1.87
C ALA A 29 -5.66 13.45 1.43
N GLY A 30 -6.29 14.16 2.37
CA GLY A 30 -7.17 15.29 2.06
C GLY A 30 -8.36 14.83 1.22
N ALA A 31 -8.53 15.42 0.03
CA ALA A 31 -9.59 15.04 -0.92
C ALA A 31 -9.25 13.82 -1.79
N GLN A 32 -8.00 13.32 -1.74
CA GLN A 32 -7.56 12.18 -2.55
C GLN A 32 -7.82 10.87 -1.82
N ARG A 33 -8.58 9.98 -2.47
CA ARG A 33 -8.86 8.64 -1.96
C ARG A 33 -7.82 7.67 -2.50
N GLY A 34 -7.19 6.87 -1.63
CA GLY A 34 -6.14 5.95 -2.07
C GLY A 34 -6.08 4.64 -1.31
N LEU A 35 -5.30 3.70 -1.85
CA LEU A 35 -4.91 2.48 -1.16
C LEU A 35 -3.70 2.76 -0.31
N ALA A 36 -3.73 2.28 0.94
CA ALA A 36 -2.59 2.20 1.82
C ALA A 36 -2.28 0.73 2.12
N LEU A 37 -1.07 0.31 1.83
CA LEU A 37 -0.49 -0.92 2.34
C LEU A 37 0.22 -0.60 3.65
N GLN A 38 -0.29 -1.13 4.76
CA GLN A 38 0.27 -0.96 6.09
C GLN A 38 0.96 -2.26 6.52
N ILE A 39 2.23 -2.14 6.90
CA ILE A 39 3.04 -3.21 7.47
C ILE A 39 3.33 -2.81 8.91
N ASN A 40 2.70 -3.51 9.84
CA ASN A 40 2.89 -3.28 11.26
C ASN A 40 4.33 -3.57 11.67
N ARG A 41 4.76 -2.96 12.77
CA ARG A 41 6.12 -3.10 13.29
C ARG A 41 6.55 -4.56 13.48
N GLU A 42 5.66 -5.43 13.91
CA GLU A 42 5.93 -6.86 14.10
C GLU A 42 6.11 -7.66 12.81
N ALA A 43 5.63 -7.14 11.68
CA ALA A 43 5.74 -7.76 10.36
C ALA A 43 6.83 -7.10 9.49
N LEU A 44 7.43 -6.00 9.97
CA LEU A 44 8.50 -5.31 9.26
C LEU A 44 9.76 -6.16 9.18
N GLN A 45 10.23 -6.41 7.96
CA GLN A 45 11.49 -7.10 7.73
C GLN A 45 12.68 -6.16 7.91
N ALA A 46 13.84 -6.73 8.23
CA ALA A 46 15.08 -5.98 8.32
C ALA A 46 15.34 -5.19 7.03
N ARG A 47 15.62 -3.89 7.15
CA ARG A 47 15.87 -2.95 6.04
C ARG A 47 14.68 -2.77 5.07
N GLN A 48 13.46 -3.21 5.41
CA GLN A 48 12.32 -3.08 4.50
C GLN A 48 11.99 -1.61 4.17
N VAL A 49 12.08 -0.73 5.17
CA VAL A 49 11.92 0.73 4.98
C VAL A 49 12.99 1.26 4.01
N GLN A 50 14.25 0.91 4.25
CA GLN A 50 15.38 1.33 3.40
C GLN A 50 15.15 0.87 1.95
N ARG A 51 14.85 -0.41 1.72
CA ARG A 51 14.63 -0.97 0.38
C ARG A 51 13.43 -0.34 -0.33
N ALA A 52 12.34 -0.07 0.38
CA ALA A 52 11.17 0.59 -0.19
C ALA A 52 11.51 2.02 -0.65
N LEU A 53 12.31 2.75 0.15
CA LEU A 53 12.79 4.08 -0.24
C LEU A 53 13.75 4.00 -1.42
N GLU A 54 14.74 3.11 -1.40
CA GLU A 54 15.68 2.88 -2.50
C GLU A 54 14.93 2.62 -3.81
N ARG A 55 14.00 1.67 -3.84
CA ARG A 55 13.16 1.39 -5.02
C ARG A 55 12.37 2.61 -5.49
N ARG A 56 11.74 3.34 -4.55
CA ARG A 56 10.95 4.54 -4.86
C ARG A 56 11.80 5.60 -5.56
N PHE A 57 13.06 5.75 -5.19
CA PHE A 57 13.96 6.74 -5.77
C PHE A 57 14.65 6.24 -7.04
N GLU A 58 15.11 5.00 -7.07
CA GLU A 58 15.76 4.38 -8.24
C GLU A 58 14.81 4.26 -9.43
N GLN A 59 13.54 3.92 -9.16
CA GLN A 59 12.51 3.73 -10.19
C GLN A 59 11.42 4.80 -10.04
N ALA A 60 11.82 6.07 -10.00
CA ALA A 60 10.93 7.20 -9.72
C ALA A 60 9.69 7.27 -10.63
N LEU A 61 9.81 6.88 -11.91
CA LEU A 61 8.68 6.83 -12.85
C LEU A 61 7.74 5.64 -12.58
N ALA A 62 8.29 4.47 -12.24
CA ALA A 62 7.50 3.27 -11.98
C ALA A 62 6.69 3.37 -10.67
N TYR A 63 7.18 4.18 -9.72
CA TYR A 63 6.53 4.43 -8.45
C TYR A 63 6.08 5.89 -8.30
N ASP A 64 5.87 6.59 -9.42
CA ASP A 64 5.27 7.92 -9.37
C ASP A 64 3.90 7.85 -8.68
N GLY A 65 3.58 8.88 -7.89
CA GLY A 65 2.39 8.91 -7.05
C GLY A 65 2.43 8.00 -5.80
N CYS A 66 3.45 7.16 -5.62
CA CYS A 66 3.63 6.41 -4.38
C CYS A 66 4.27 7.28 -3.29
N PHE A 67 3.68 7.24 -2.10
CA PHE A 67 4.20 7.86 -0.89
C PHE A 67 4.57 6.80 0.13
N VAL A 68 5.67 7.02 0.84
CA VAL A 68 6.18 6.12 1.88
C VAL A 68 6.33 6.92 3.18
N PHE A 69 5.67 6.48 4.25
CA PHE A 69 5.73 7.15 5.55
C PHE A 69 5.57 6.14 6.70
N SER A 70 5.91 6.56 7.91
CA SER A 70 5.69 5.79 9.12
C SER A 70 4.56 6.38 9.96
N THR A 71 3.87 5.52 10.71
CA THR A 71 2.91 5.93 11.73
C THR A 71 3.58 6.11 13.09
N ALA A 72 2.85 6.63 14.08
CA ALA A 72 3.35 6.75 15.46
C ALA A 72 3.71 5.40 16.10
N ASP A 73 3.10 4.30 15.64
CA ASP A 73 3.36 2.94 16.11
C ASP A 73 4.47 2.22 15.32
N ASP A 74 5.32 2.97 14.61
CA ASP A 74 6.39 2.49 13.73
C ASP A 74 5.94 1.56 12.59
N ALA A 75 4.64 1.53 12.26
CA ALA A 75 4.17 0.82 11.07
C ALA A 75 4.62 1.58 9.81
N LEU A 76 5.10 0.83 8.81
CA LEU A 76 5.41 1.37 7.48
C LEU A 76 4.12 1.41 6.66
N VAL A 77 3.86 2.55 6.03
CA VAL A 77 2.71 2.75 5.16
C VAL A 77 3.19 3.19 3.78
N LEU A 78 2.74 2.45 2.77
CA LEU A 78 2.89 2.80 1.37
C LEU A 78 1.51 3.19 0.84
N TRP A 79 1.39 4.39 0.26
CA TRP A 79 0.11 4.90 -0.22
C TRP A 79 0.18 5.30 -1.68
N HIS A 80 -0.92 5.12 -2.40
CA HIS A 80 -1.10 5.62 -3.76
C HIS A 80 -2.58 5.96 -4.00
N ASN A 81 -2.83 7.06 -4.72
CA ASN A 81 -4.17 7.50 -5.11
C ASN A 81 -4.86 6.46 -6.01
N ILE A 82 -6.16 6.24 -5.83
CA ILE A 82 -6.99 5.54 -6.80
C ILE A 82 -7.76 6.60 -7.57
N ASP A 83 -7.26 6.98 -8.74
CA ASP A 83 -7.99 7.85 -9.64
C ASP A 83 -9.09 7.02 -10.34
N PRO A 84 -10.38 7.41 -10.27
CA PRO A 84 -11.45 6.73 -11.00
C PRO A 84 -11.25 6.69 -12.52
N ALA A 85 -10.41 7.56 -13.09
CA ALA A 85 -10.02 7.56 -14.51
C ALA A 85 -8.64 6.92 -14.78
N GLY A 86 -7.94 6.47 -13.73
CA GLY A 86 -6.56 6.01 -13.80
C GLY A 86 -6.39 4.49 -13.68
N THR A 87 -5.33 4.08 -12.97
CA THR A 87 -4.97 2.68 -12.77
C THR A 87 -6.01 1.93 -11.96
N ALA A 88 -6.40 0.74 -12.42
CA ALA A 88 -7.30 -0.16 -11.69
C ALA A 88 -6.76 -0.45 -10.27
N PRO A 89 -7.62 -0.61 -9.25
CA PRO A 89 -7.20 -0.88 -7.88
C PRO A 89 -6.21 -2.05 -7.74
N GLU A 90 -6.35 -3.08 -8.57
CA GLU A 90 -5.46 -4.23 -8.65
C GLU A 90 -4.04 -3.81 -9.03
N GLY A 91 -3.89 -2.95 -10.06
CA GLY A 91 -2.58 -2.44 -10.47
C GLY A 91 -1.95 -1.52 -9.41
N VAL A 92 -2.77 -0.80 -8.64
CA VAL A 92 -2.29 -0.02 -7.49
C VAL A 92 -1.81 -0.96 -6.38
N LEU A 93 -2.55 -2.04 -6.09
CA LEU A 93 -2.13 -3.05 -5.12
C LEU A 93 -0.81 -3.71 -5.52
N ASP A 94 -0.68 -4.16 -6.76
CA ASP A 94 0.55 -4.79 -7.28
C ASP A 94 1.74 -3.83 -7.18
N ARG A 95 1.53 -2.54 -7.50
CA ARG A 95 2.55 -1.51 -7.35
C ARG A 95 2.99 -1.34 -5.89
N LEU A 96 2.05 -1.30 -4.94
CA LEU A 96 2.36 -1.18 -3.51
C LEU A 96 3.08 -2.41 -2.98
N LEU A 97 2.68 -3.62 -3.40
CA LEU A 97 3.34 -4.87 -3.03
C LEU A 97 4.78 -4.93 -3.57
N SER A 98 4.97 -4.62 -4.85
CA SER A 98 6.30 -4.57 -5.47
C SER A 98 7.20 -3.53 -4.78
N LEU A 99 6.67 -2.34 -4.47
CA LEU A 99 7.43 -1.31 -3.77
C LEU A 99 7.87 -1.78 -2.37
N ALA A 100 6.98 -2.47 -1.65
CA ALA A 100 7.27 -3.09 -0.36
C ALA A 100 8.19 -4.32 -0.44
N GLY A 101 8.46 -4.86 -1.64
CA GLY A 101 9.17 -6.11 -1.87
C GLY A 101 8.40 -7.33 -1.36
N LEU A 102 7.07 -7.31 -1.56
CA LEU A 102 6.11 -8.35 -1.16
C LEU A 102 5.41 -8.96 -2.37
N ASP A 103 5.83 -8.61 -3.58
CA ASP A 103 5.41 -9.27 -4.80
C ASP A 103 5.81 -10.75 -4.79
N HIS A 104 4.93 -11.61 -5.31
CA HIS A 104 5.23 -13.02 -5.50
C HIS A 104 6.27 -13.10 -6.63
N GLY A 105 7.44 -13.67 -6.35
CA GLY A 105 8.39 -14.07 -7.39
C GLY A 105 7.84 -15.16 -8.29
#